data_AF-B8H913-F1
#
_entry.id   AF-B8H913-F1
#
_cell.length_a   1.000
_cell.length_b   1.000
_cell.length_c   1.000
_cell.angle_alpha   90.00
_cell.angle_beta   90.00
_cell.angle_gamma   90.00
#
_symmetry.space_group_name_H-M   'P 1'
#
loop_
_entity.id
_entity.type
_entity.pdbx_description
1 polymer ?
#
loop_
_entity_poly.entity_id
_entity_poly.type
_entity_poly.pdbx_seq_one_letter_code
_entity_poly.pdbx_strand_id
1 'polypeptide(L)'
;MAVHLYTGRAGDALTESRNGHVREPENLMHLVNYAHALLFLGREEEALGLYAELVPRWHPGKAKTLGSIIANDLRLMRLSGVICAGMPAVDALLTAAT
;
A
#
# COMPACT_ATOMS: atom_id res chain seq x y z
N MET A 1 7.09 -0.55 -10.04
CA MET A 1 6.30 0.04 -8.94
C MET A 1 6.98 -0.02 -7.57
N ALA A 2 7.21 -1.19 -6.92
CA ALA A 2 7.72 -1.20 -5.53
C ALA A 2 9.06 -0.43 -5.39
N VAL A 3 9.98 -0.62 -6.35
CA VAL A 3 11.27 0.10 -6.44
C VAL A 3 11.15 1.63 -6.41
N HIS A 4 10.04 2.20 -6.88
CA HIS A 4 9.85 3.65 -6.90
C HIS A 4 9.67 4.23 -5.49
N LEU A 5 8.98 3.51 -4.60
CA LEU A 5 8.87 3.92 -3.19
C LEU A 5 10.23 3.91 -2.50
N TYR A 6 11.05 2.88 -2.75
CA TYR A 6 12.40 2.79 -2.18
C TYR A 6 13.41 3.79 -2.74
N THR A 7 13.06 4.48 -3.85
CA THR A 7 13.92 5.48 -4.49
C THR A 7 13.36 6.90 -4.37
N GLY A 8 12.38 7.12 -3.48
CA GLY A 8 11.75 8.43 -3.25
C GLY A 8 10.87 8.92 -4.41
N ARG A 9 10.53 8.05 -5.37
CA ARG A 9 9.74 8.37 -6.57
C ARG A 9 8.28 7.97 -6.39
N ALA A 10 7.65 8.42 -5.32
CA ALA A 10 6.25 8.05 -5.02
C ALA A 10 5.26 8.50 -6.11
N GLY A 11 5.54 9.57 -6.85
CA GLY A 11 4.73 9.99 -8.02
C GLY A 11 4.73 8.99 -9.17
N ASP A 12 5.88 8.38 -9.47
CA ASP A 12 6.00 7.32 -10.48
C ASP A 12 5.26 6.06 -10.00
N ALA A 13 5.41 5.72 -8.71
CA ALA A 13 4.66 4.62 -8.10
C ALA A 13 3.14 4.80 -8.25
N LEU A 14 2.63 6.02 -8.04
CA LEU A 14 1.20 6.34 -8.19
C LEU A 14 0.74 6.14 -9.64
N THR A 15 1.50 6.68 -10.59
CA THR A 15 1.19 6.62 -12.03
C THR A 15 1.19 5.17 -12.54
N GLU A 16 2.22 4.40 -12.21
CA GLU A 16 2.30 2.99 -12.60
C GLU A 16 1.18 2.15 -11.99
N SER A 17 0.88 2.37 -10.71
CA SER A 17 -0.20 1.63 -10.03
C SER A 17 -1.55 1.91 -10.66
N ARG A 18 -1.84 3.17 -11.00
CA ARG A 18 -3.08 3.55 -11.70
C ARG A 18 -3.17 2.90 -13.08
N ASN A 19 -2.10 2.98 -13.87
CA ASN A 19 -2.07 2.39 -15.21
C ASN A 19 -2.16 0.85 -15.17
N GLY A 20 -1.51 0.23 -14.18
CA GLY A 20 -1.59 -1.20 -13.91
C GLY A 20 -3.02 -1.62 -13.57
N HIS A 21 -3.69 -0.90 -12.68
CA HIS A 21 -5.09 -1.18 -12.34
C HIS A 21 -6.04 -1.07 -13.53
N VAL A 22 -5.82 -0.11 -14.44
CA VAL A 22 -6.61 0.00 -15.68
C VAL A 22 -6.43 -1.22 -16.59
N ARG A 23 -5.22 -1.79 -16.62
CA ARG A 23 -4.89 -2.96 -17.47
C ARG A 23 -5.31 -4.29 -16.84
N GLU A 24 -5.20 -4.38 -15.52
CA GLU A 24 -5.42 -5.59 -14.71
C GLU A 24 -6.29 -5.24 -13.50
N PRO A 25 -7.58 -4.93 -13.70
CA PRO A 25 -8.45 -4.47 -12.63
C PRO A 25 -8.64 -5.50 -11.51
N GLU A 26 -8.48 -6.79 -11.81
CA GLU A 26 -8.55 -7.90 -10.87
C GLU A 26 -7.29 -8.05 -10.00
N ASN A 27 -6.17 -7.47 -10.42
CA ASN A 27 -4.92 -7.56 -9.69
C ASN A 27 -4.90 -6.55 -8.53
N LEU A 28 -5.29 -7.05 -7.35
CA LEU A 28 -5.38 -6.27 -6.11
C LEU A 28 -4.07 -5.60 -5.69
N MET A 29 -2.91 -6.07 -6.16
CA MET A 29 -1.64 -5.45 -5.82
C MET A 29 -1.50 -4.04 -6.40
N HIS A 30 -2.15 -3.73 -7.54
CA HIS A 30 -2.13 -2.36 -8.06
C HIS A 30 -2.82 -1.37 -7.10
N LEU A 31 -3.87 -1.80 -6.40
CA LEU A 31 -4.54 -0.97 -5.41
C LEU A 31 -3.72 -0.81 -4.13
N VAL A 32 -3.09 -1.89 -3.64
CA VAL A 32 -2.17 -1.82 -2.49
C VAL A 32 -1.02 -0.85 -2.78
N ASN A 33 -0.46 -0.96 -3.98
CA ASN A 33 0.62 -0.12 -4.47
C ASN A 33 0.20 1.35 -4.62
N TYR A 34 -1.01 1.60 -5.10
CA TYR A 34 -1.60 2.93 -5.16
C TYR A 34 -1.77 3.54 -3.76
N ALA A 35 -2.27 2.76 -2.79
CA ALA A 35 -2.39 3.20 -1.39
C ALA A 35 -1.03 3.57 -0.77
N HIS A 36 0.02 2.75 -1.00
CA HIS A 36 1.37 3.08 -0.58
C HIS A 36 1.86 4.38 -1.23
N ALA A 37 1.66 4.55 -2.54
CA ALA A 37 2.09 5.77 -3.23
C ALA A 37 1.40 7.03 -2.67
N LEU A 38 0.09 6.96 -2.41
CA LEU A 38 -0.64 8.05 -1.74
C LEU A 38 -0.05 8.39 -0.38
N LEU A 39 0.23 7.37 0.44
CA LEU A 39 0.81 7.56 1.78
C LEU A 39 2.15 8.29 1.71
N PHE A 40 3.03 7.87 0.79
CA PHE A 40 4.36 8.48 0.61
C PHE A 40 4.33 9.87 -0.03
N LEU A 41 3.23 10.24 -0.70
CA LEU A 41 2.98 11.59 -1.19
C LEU A 41 2.34 12.50 -0.12
N GLY A 42 2.14 12.01 1.11
CA GLY A 42 1.48 12.75 2.19
C GLY A 42 -0.04 12.87 2.03
N ARG A 43 -0.64 12.13 1.09
CA ARG A 43 -2.09 12.07 0.89
C ARG A 43 -2.70 11.04 1.84
N GLU A 44 -2.52 11.29 3.13
CA GLU A 44 -2.78 10.32 4.20
C GLU A 44 -4.24 9.90 4.29
N GLU A 45 -5.18 10.86 4.21
CA GLU A 45 -6.63 10.58 4.28
C GLU A 45 -7.08 9.62 3.16
N GLU A 46 -6.65 9.88 1.93
CA GLU A 46 -6.97 9.02 0.78
C GLU A 46 -6.32 7.64 0.91
N ALA A 47 -5.08 7.59 1.39
CA ALA A 47 -4.38 6.34 1.64
C ALA A 47 -5.12 5.50 2.69
N LEU A 48 -5.53 6.11 3.81
CA LEU A 48 -6.25 5.43 4.89
C LEU A 48 -7.62 4.91 4.45
N GLY A 49 -8.38 5.70 3.68
CA GLY A 49 -9.64 5.25 3.09
C GLY A 49 -9.44 3.99 2.24
N LEU A 50 -8.42 4.00 1.38
CA LEU A 50 -8.13 2.84 0.54
C LEU A 50 -7.61 1.64 1.34
N TYR A 51 -6.76 1.85 2.35
CA TYR A 51 -6.33 0.76 3.22
C TYR A 51 -7.52 0.14 3.95
N ALA A 52 -8.46 0.93 4.48
CA ALA A 52 -9.65 0.42 5.15
C ALA A 52 -10.46 -0.54 4.26
N GLU A 53 -10.61 -0.22 2.97
CA GLU A 53 -11.28 -1.08 2.01
C GLU A 53 -10.47 -2.33 1.61
N LEU A 54 -9.14 -2.24 1.61
CA LEU A 54 -8.27 -3.31 1.16
C LEU A 54 -7.98 -4.32 2.26
N VAL A 55 -7.72 -3.88 3.48
CA VAL A 55 -7.30 -4.72 4.62
C VAL A 55 -8.10 -6.02 4.77
N PRO A 56 -9.46 -6.02 4.73
CA PRO A 56 -10.24 -7.26 4.89
C PRO A 56 -10.25 -8.17 3.66
N ARG A 57 -9.78 -7.70 2.49
CA ARG A 57 -9.84 -8.49 1.25
C ARG A 57 -8.84 -9.64 1.28
N TRP A 58 -9.24 -10.76 0.69
CA TRP A 58 -8.38 -11.93 0.50
C TRP A 58 -7.63 -11.85 -0.82
N HIS A 59 -6.32 -12.09 -0.80
CA HIS A 59 -5.51 -12.21 -2.01
C HIS A 59 -5.39 -13.68 -2.43
N PRO A 60 -6.07 -14.15 -3.49
CA PRO A 60 -6.12 -15.57 -3.85
C PRO A 60 -4.73 -16.13 -4.17
N GLY A 61 -3.93 -15.43 -4.98
CA GLY A 61 -2.59 -15.90 -5.37
C GLY A 61 -1.54 -15.94 -4.24
N LYS A 62 -1.81 -15.30 -3.08
CA LYS A 62 -0.89 -15.26 -1.94
C LYS A 62 -1.45 -15.97 -0.70
N ALA A 63 -2.68 -16.48 -0.80
CA ALA A 63 -3.41 -17.15 0.27
C ALA A 63 -3.34 -16.43 1.63
N LYS A 64 -3.58 -15.11 1.64
CA LYS A 64 -3.59 -14.27 2.85
C LYS A 64 -4.42 -13.01 2.66
N THR A 65 -4.75 -12.33 3.75
CA THR A 65 -5.42 -11.02 3.71
C THR A 65 -4.48 -9.95 3.17
N LEU A 66 -5.04 -8.93 2.49
CA LEU A 66 -4.25 -7.77 2.09
C LEU A 66 -3.71 -7.03 3.32
N GLY A 67 -4.41 -7.03 4.46
CA GLY A 67 -3.86 -6.50 5.71
C GLY A 67 -2.53 -7.13 6.10
N SER A 68 -2.40 -8.46 5.98
CA SER A 68 -1.12 -9.15 6.25
C SER A 68 -0.03 -8.77 5.24
N ILE A 69 -0.40 -8.51 3.98
CA ILE A 69 0.53 -8.08 2.93
C ILE A 69 1.01 -6.65 3.21
N ILE A 70 0.09 -5.73 3.46
CA ILE A 70 0.37 -4.32 3.78
C ILE A 70 1.27 -4.23 5.02
N ALA A 71 0.95 -4.97 6.08
CA ALA A 71 1.77 -5.02 7.29
C ALA A 71 3.23 -5.46 6.99
N ASN A 72 3.40 -6.48 6.15
CA ASN A 72 4.72 -6.93 5.74
C ASN A 72 5.45 -5.92 4.85
N ASP A 73 4.75 -5.27 3.93
CA ASP A 73 5.33 -4.26 3.03
C ASP A 73 5.85 -3.06 3.83
N LEU A 74 5.04 -2.52 4.76
CA LEU A 74 5.45 -1.42 5.65
C LEU A 74 6.65 -1.82 6.53
N ARG A 75 6.67 -3.06 7.04
CA ARG A 75 7.82 -3.59 7.79
C ARG A 75 9.09 -3.61 6.93
N LEU A 76 9.02 -4.05 5.67
CA LEU A 76 10.17 -4.10 4.77
C LEU A 76 10.67 -2.70 4.39
N MET A 77 9.75 -1.75 4.18
CA MET A 77 10.10 -0.35 3.93
C MET A 77 10.87 0.24 5.11
N ARG A 78 10.38 0.06 6.34
CA ARG A 78 11.06 0.50 7.58
C ARG A 78 12.46 -0.08 7.71
N LEU A 79 12.61 -1.40 7.50
CA LEU A 79 13.92 -2.07 7.55
C LEU A 79 14.90 -1.53 6.50
N SER A 80 14.39 -0.93 5.43
CA SER A 80 15.19 -0.33 4.36
C SER A 80 15.40 1.18 4.55
N GLY A 81 14.98 1.76 5.69
CA GLY A 81 15.06 3.20 5.96
C GLY A 81 14.02 4.04 5.21
N VAL A 82 13.05 3.39 4.56
CA VAL A 82 11.99 4.04 3.78
C VAL A 82 10.79 4.22 4.68
N ILE A 83 10.64 5.43 5.24
CA ILE A 83 9.62 5.77 6.23
C ILE A 83 8.87 7.04 5.82
N CYS A 84 7.59 7.14 6.20
CA CYS A 84 6.80 8.35 6.02
C CYS A 84 5.87 8.60 7.22
N ALA A 85 5.45 9.85 7.41
CA ALA A 85 4.72 10.30 8.60
C ALA A 85 3.39 9.56 8.83
N GLY A 86 2.69 9.17 7.78
CA GLY A 86 1.39 8.48 7.89
C GLY A 86 1.47 6.99 8.23
N MET A 87 2.66 6.39 8.30
CA MET A 87 2.80 4.96 8.60
C MET A 87 2.18 4.52 9.94
N PRO A 88 2.32 5.25 11.07
CA PRO A 88 1.69 4.88 12.34
C PRO A 88 0.15 4.82 12.27
N ALA A 89 -0.50 5.66 11.47
CA ALA A 89 -1.94 5.63 11.28
C ALA A 89 -2.39 4.34 10.57
N VAL A 90 -1.59 3.87 9.61
CA VAL A 90 -1.84 2.58 8.94
C VAL A 90 -1.62 1.40 9.89
N ASP A 91 -0.62 1.45 10.77
CA ASP A 91 -0.42 0.39 11.79
C ASP A 91 -1.63 0.28 12.73
N ALA A 92 -2.19 1.41 13.16
CA ALA A 92 -3.38 1.45 14.02
C ALA A 92 -4.58 0.82 13.30
N LEU A 93 -4.78 1.15 12.02
CA LEU A 93 -5.82 0.56 11.18
C LEU A 93 -5.65 -0.96 11.01
N LEU A 94 -4.43 -1.43 10.79
CA LEU A 94 -4.13 -2.86 10.66
C LEU A 94 -4.38 -3.64 11.95
N THR A 95 -4.12 -3.03 13.11
CA THR A 95 -4.33 -3.63 14.44
C THR A 95 -5.81 -3.65 14.83
N ALA A 96 -6.60 -2.69 14.37
CA ALA A 96 -8.04 -2.65 14.62
C ALA A 96 -8.83 -3.72 13.82
N ALA A 97 -8.21 -4.29 12.79
CA ALA A 97 -8.83 -5.27 11.89
C ALA A 97 -8.52 -6.74 12.23
N THR A 98 -7.69 -6.98 13.25
CA THR A 98 -7.35 -8.31 13.81
C THR A 98 -8.21 -8.63 15.02
#